data_AF-A0A1Y1YTD4-F1
#
_entry.id   AF-A0A1Y1YTD4-F1
#
_cell.length_a   1.000
_cell.length_b   1.000
_cell.length_c   1.000
_cell.angle_alpha   90.00
_cell.angle_beta   90.00
_cell.angle_gamma   90.00
#
_symmetry.space_group_name_H-M   'P 1'
#
loop_
_entity.id
_entity.type
_entity.pdbx_description
1 polymer ?
#
loop_
_entity_poly.entity_id
_entity_poly.type
_entity_poly.pdbx_seq_one_letter_code
_entity_poly.pdbx_strand_id
1 'polypeptide(L)'
;MDFIQQTTFGAKISAEILIASLVYMERLKKALPSGALGEYGTSHRIFLASLLIASKFLDDKPLTTAKLVEVIGSRWSTKEINRMERAFLNFLKFQLWVDLEELTAYVSRHNIDLTIVG
;
A
#
# COMPACT_ATOMS: atom_id res chain seq x y z
N MET A 1 13.88 13.96 1.75
CA MET A 1 12.78 13.16 2.31
C MET A 1 12.44 12.09 1.29
N ASP A 2 12.68 10.83 1.62
CA ASP A 2 12.33 9.73 0.74
C ASP A 2 10.81 9.68 0.53
N PHE A 3 10.36 9.33 -0.67
CA PHE A 3 8.94 9.30 -1.05
C PHE A 3 8.08 8.51 -0.07
N ILE A 4 8.62 7.41 0.47
CA ILE A 4 7.96 6.56 1.45
C ILE A 4 7.74 7.35 2.75
N GLN A 5 8.78 7.98 3.30
CA GLN A 5 8.66 8.77 4.53
C GLN A 5 7.67 9.93 4.38
N GLN A 6 7.72 10.65 3.26
CA GLN A 6 6.78 11.74 2.98
C GLN A 6 5.33 11.24 2.97
N THR A 7 5.09 10.10 2.33
CA THR A 7 3.74 9.53 2.22
C THR A 7 3.26 8.98 3.56
N THR A 8 4.06 8.19 4.27
CA THR A 8 3.65 7.51 5.51
C THR A 8 3.43 8.49 6.66
N PHE A 9 4.36 9.43 6.88
CA PHE A 9 4.22 10.43 7.96
C PHE A 9 3.20 11.51 7.59
N GLY A 10 3.17 11.97 6.33
CA GLY A 10 2.23 12.99 5.88
C GLY A 10 0.77 12.51 5.88
N ALA A 11 0.54 11.23 5.62
CA ALA A 11 -0.78 10.61 5.64
C ALA A 11 -1.18 9.99 6.99
N LYS A 12 -0.34 10.11 8.04
CA LYS A 12 -0.57 9.57 9.40
C LYS A 12 -0.93 8.08 9.41
N ILE A 13 -0.19 7.30 8.63
CA ILE A 13 -0.43 5.86 8.46
C ILE A 13 0.09 5.08 9.66
N SER A 14 -0.72 4.19 10.21
CA SER A 14 -0.33 3.24 11.26
C SER A 14 0.58 2.12 10.72
N ALA A 15 1.34 1.48 11.61
CA ALA A 15 2.19 0.35 11.24
C ALA A 15 1.38 -0.80 10.61
N GLU A 16 0.16 -1.04 11.10
CA GLU A 16 -0.75 -2.07 10.60
C GLU A 16 -1.11 -1.88 9.12
N ILE A 17 -1.52 -0.65 8.75
CA ILE A 17 -1.83 -0.29 7.36
C ILE A 17 -0.59 -0.44 6.48
N LEU A 18 0.58 -0.01 6.99
CA LEU A 18 1.82 -0.12 6.26
C LEU A 18 2.15 -1.59 5.98
N ILE A 19 2.06 -2.47 6.97
CA ILE A 19 2.34 -3.89 6.80
C ILE A 19 1.32 -4.52 5.83
N ALA A 20 0.02 -4.23 5.97
CA ALA A 20 -0.99 -4.72 5.04
C ALA A 20 -0.74 -4.26 3.59
N SER A 21 -0.31 -3.01 3.41
CA SER A 21 0.06 -2.49 2.09
C SER A 21 1.25 -3.25 1.48
N LEU A 22 2.21 -3.68 2.30
CA LEU A 22 3.35 -4.49 1.87
C LEU A 22 2.95 -5.91 1.52
N VAL A 23 2.05 -6.53 2.29
CA VAL A 23 1.45 -7.84 1.97
C VAL A 23 0.76 -7.78 0.60
N TYR A 24 -0.01 -6.73 0.32
CA TYR A 24 -0.64 -6.56 -0.99
C TYR A 24 0.37 -6.42 -2.13
N MET A 25 1.50 -5.73 -1.89
CA MET A 25 2.57 -5.64 -2.88
C MET A 25 3.25 -6.99 -3.11
N GLU A 26 3.41 -7.81 -2.07
CA GLU A 26 3.94 -9.18 -2.21
C GLU A 26 2.98 -10.06 -3.02
N ARG A 27 1.66 -9.96 -2.79
CA ARG A 27 0.63 -10.63 -3.60
C ARG A 27 0.73 -10.22 -5.07
N LEU A 28 0.91 -8.92 -5.34
CA LEU A 28 1.18 -8.42 -6.69
C LEU A 28 2.41 -9.08 -7.30
N LYS A 29 3.52 -9.07 -6.58
CA LYS A 29 4.79 -9.64 -7.06
C LYS A 29 4.69 -11.14 -7.35
N LYS A 30 3.93 -11.91 -6.55
CA LYS A 30 3.72 -13.36 -6.73
C LYS A 30 2.83 -13.70 -7.92
N ALA A 31 1.86 -12.84 -8.23
CA ALA A 31 0.93 -13.05 -9.33
C ALA A 31 1.44 -12.49 -10.69
N LEU A 32 2.50 -11.69 -10.68
CA LEU A 32 3.18 -11.28 -11.90
C LEU A 32 4.04 -12.42 -12.47
N PRO A 33 4.06 -12.63 -13.80
CA PRO A 33 4.93 -13.61 -14.43
C PRO A 33 6.41 -13.30 -14.15
N SER A 34 7.21 -14.36 -14.05
CA SER A 34 8.67 -14.31 -13.85
C SER A 34 9.35 -13.59 -15.03
N GLY A 35 9.46 -12.27 -14.94
CA GLY A 35 9.97 -11.41 -16.01
C GLY A 35 9.23 -10.08 -16.19
N ALA A 36 8.16 -9.82 -15.41
CA ALA A 36 7.49 -8.53 -15.43
C ALA A 36 8.42 -7.41 -14.91
N LEU A 37 9.00 -6.64 -15.83
CA LEU A 37 9.75 -5.42 -15.53
C LEU A 37 8.76 -4.27 -15.38
N GLY A 38 8.61 -3.76 -14.16
CA GLY A 38 7.87 -2.52 -13.95
C GLY A 38 8.61 -1.35 -14.60
N GLU A 39 7.90 -0.50 -15.33
CA GLU A 39 8.47 0.75 -15.86
C GLU A 39 8.91 1.68 -14.71
N TYR A 40 9.84 2.59 -15.00
CA TYR A 40 10.33 3.56 -14.02
C TYR A 40 9.15 4.38 -13.44
N GLY A 41 8.96 4.32 -12.12
CA GLY A 41 7.83 4.96 -11.42
C GLY A 41 6.63 4.05 -11.11
N THR A 42 6.61 2.81 -11.63
CA THR A 42 5.57 1.82 -11.36
C THR A 42 5.55 1.38 -9.89
N SER A 43 6.73 1.29 -9.25
CA SER A 43 6.87 0.96 -7.82
C SER A 43 6.18 1.98 -6.91
N HIS A 44 6.35 3.28 -7.17
CA HIS A 44 5.67 4.34 -6.41
C HIS A 44 4.15 4.28 -6.59
N ARG A 45 3.68 4.03 -7.82
CA ARG A 45 2.25 3.91 -8.11
C ARG A 45 1.62 2.71 -7.40
N ILE A 46 2.30 1.57 -7.44
CA ILE A 46 1.91 0.34 -6.74
C ILE A 46 1.82 0.60 -5.24
N PHE A 47 2.86 1.21 -4.65
CA PHE A 47 2.89 1.49 -3.21
C PHE A 47 1.76 2.44 -2.79
N LEU A 48 1.50 3.51 -3.56
CA LEU A 48 0.39 4.42 -3.24
C LEU A 48 -0.96 3.73 -3.34
N ALA A 49 -1.18 2.91 -4.37
CA ALA A 49 -2.44 2.20 -4.54
C ALA A 49 -2.64 1.18 -3.41
N SER A 50 -1.62 0.40 -3.07
CA SER A 50 -1.69 -0.57 -1.98
C SER A 50 -1.96 0.10 -0.63
N LEU A 51 -1.29 1.23 -0.36
CA LEU A 51 -1.45 2.00 0.86
C LEU A 51 -2.86 2.58 1.01
N LEU A 52 -3.38 3.19 -0.06
CA LEU A 52 -4.72 3.76 -0.07
C LEU A 52 -5.79 2.68 0.15
N ILE A 53 -5.65 1.51 -0.48
CA ILE A 53 -6.56 0.39 -0.32
C ILE A 53 -6.49 -0.20 1.09
N ALA A 54 -5.28 -0.37 1.64
CA ALA A 54 -5.08 -0.86 2.99
C ALA A 54 -5.74 0.06 4.02
N SER A 55 -5.52 1.38 3.93
CA SER A 55 -6.17 2.34 4.84
C SER A 55 -7.70 2.33 4.69
N LYS A 56 -8.22 2.28 3.46
CA LYS A 56 -9.67 2.16 3.22
C LYS A 56 -10.31 0.88 3.77
N PHE A 57 -9.53 -0.18 3.93
CA PHE A 57 -10.03 -1.46 4.41
C PHE A 57 -9.90 -1.60 5.93
N LEU A 58 -8.84 -1.03 6.53
CA LEU A 58 -8.49 -1.24 7.94
C LEU A 58 -8.87 -0.06 8.85
N ASP A 59 -8.95 1.17 8.33
CA ASP A 59 -9.28 2.34 9.15
C ASP A 59 -10.77 2.72 9.08
N ASP A 60 -11.33 3.07 10.23
CA ASP A 60 -12.63 3.77 10.31
C ASP A 60 -12.58 5.17 9.67
N LYS A 61 -11.40 5.79 9.64
CA LYS A 61 -11.14 7.12 9.03
C LYS A 61 -10.04 7.01 7.98
N PRO A 62 -10.36 6.50 6.79
CA PRO A 62 -9.35 6.12 5.83
C PRO A 62 -8.70 7.29 5.11
N LEU A 63 -7.51 7.04 4.58
CA LEU A 63 -6.81 7.95 3.69
C LEU A 63 -7.63 8.20 2.42
N THR A 64 -8.02 9.45 2.24
CA THR A 64 -8.72 9.89 1.02
C THR A 64 -7.74 10.17 -0.10
N THR A 65 -8.16 9.98 -1.35
CA THR A 65 -7.33 10.32 -2.51
C THR A 65 -6.98 11.80 -2.56
N ALA A 66 -7.87 12.68 -2.11
CA ALA A 66 -7.60 14.11 -1.98
C ALA A 66 -6.46 14.38 -1.00
N LYS A 67 -6.47 13.74 0.18
CA LYS A 67 -5.39 13.89 1.15
C LYS A 67 -4.07 13.32 0.64
N LEU A 68 -4.13 12.19 -0.07
CA LEU A 68 -2.94 11.61 -0.67
C LEU A 68 -2.32 12.53 -1.72
N VAL A 69 -3.12 13.16 -2.61
CA VAL A 69 -2.65 14.15 -3.60
C VAL A 69 -1.96 15.33 -2.93
N GLU A 70 -2.52 15.83 -1.82
CA GLU A 70 -1.94 16.92 -1.04
C GLU A 70 -0.56 16.55 -0.48
N VAL A 71 -0.44 15.36 0.12
CA VAL A 71 0.79 14.86 0.75
C VAL A 71 1.92 14.65 -0.26
N ILE A 72 1.61 14.16 -1.46
CA ILE A 72 2.60 13.91 -2.52
C ILE A 72 2.91 15.15 -3.38
N GLY A 73 2.36 16.32 -3.03
CA GLY A 73 2.61 17.59 -3.73
C GLY A 73 2.01 17.64 -5.14
N SER A 74 0.82 17.10 -5.36
CA SER A 74 0.10 17.13 -6.65
C SER A 74 0.84 16.46 -7.82
N ARG A 75 1.73 15.51 -7.54
CA ARG A 75 2.46 14.74 -8.56
C ARG A 75 1.54 13.89 -9.46
N TRP A 76 0.38 13.49 -8.94
CA TRP A 76 -0.69 12.84 -9.68
C TRP A 76 -2.02 13.48 -9.32
N SER A 77 -2.94 13.54 -10.29
CA SER A 77 -4.30 13.99 -10.06
C SER A 77 -5.13 12.94 -9.32
N THR A 78 -6.22 13.37 -8.65
CA THR A 78 -7.18 12.46 -8.01
C THR A 78 -7.74 11.42 -8.98
N LYS A 79 -7.96 11.79 -10.26
CA LYS A 79 -8.42 10.87 -11.30
C LYS A 79 -7.41 9.75 -11.58
N GLU A 80 -6.12 10.09 -11.66
CA GLU A 80 -5.06 9.11 -11.87
C GLU A 80 -4.91 8.17 -10.68
N ILE A 81 -4.94 8.71 -9.46
CA ILE A 81 -4.89 7.88 -8.24
C ILE A 81 -6.09 6.94 -8.16
N ASN A 82 -7.30 7.44 -8.44
CA ASN A 82 -8.49 6.59 -8.49
C ASN A 82 -8.37 5.48 -9.55
N ARG A 83 -7.77 5.76 -10.71
CA ARG A 83 -7.51 4.75 -11.74
C ARG A 83 -6.50 3.71 -11.26
N MET A 84 -5.43 4.15 -10.60
CA MET A 84 -4.40 3.27 -10.03
C MET A 84 -4.98 2.36 -8.95
N GLU A 85 -5.80 2.92 -8.04
CA GLU A 85 -6.52 2.17 -7.03
C GLU A 85 -7.39 1.07 -7.65
N ARG A 86 -8.25 1.44 -8.61
CA ARG A 86 -9.14 0.46 -9.27
C ARG A 86 -8.38 -0.64 -9.99
N ALA A 87 -7.29 -0.28 -10.67
CA ALA A 87 -6.45 -1.26 -11.34
C ALA A 87 -5.81 -2.24 -10.34
N PHE A 88 -5.34 -1.75 -9.20
CA PHE A 88 -4.74 -2.58 -8.16
C PHE A 88 -5.79 -3.44 -7.43
N LEU A 89 -6.99 -2.93 -7.16
CA LEU A 89 -8.11 -3.72 -6.63
C LEU A 89 -8.49 -4.89 -7.54
N ASN A 90 -8.60 -4.61 -8.85
CA ASN A 90 -8.87 -5.65 -9.84
C ASN A 90 -7.75 -6.69 -9.86
N PHE A 91 -6.49 -6.25 -9.72
CA PHE A 91 -5.35 -7.16 -9.63
C PHE A 91 -5.45 -8.08 -8.40
N LEU A 92 -5.76 -7.51 -7.23
CA LEU A 92 -5.97 -8.28 -6.00
C LEU A 92 -7.23 -9.16 -6.04
N LYS A 93 -8.05 -9.05 -7.09
CA LYS A 93 -9.36 -9.73 -7.19
C LYS A 93 -10.22 -9.48 -5.95
N PHE A 94 -10.11 -8.27 -5.37
CA PHE A 94 -10.78 -7.88 -4.13
C PHE A 94 -10.48 -8.78 -2.91
N GLN A 95 -9.41 -9.58 -2.96
CA GLN A 95 -8.90 -10.32 -1.80
C GLN A 95 -8.11 -9.35 -0.93
N LEU A 96 -8.82 -8.61 -0.06
CA LEU A 96 -8.23 -7.61 0.85
C LEU A 96 -8.06 -8.14 2.27
N TRP A 97 -8.75 -9.23 2.62
CA TRP A 97 -8.56 -9.86 3.91
C TRP A 97 -7.10 -10.33 4.05
N VAL A 98 -6.46 -9.90 5.15
CA VAL A 98 -5.16 -10.39 5.62
C VAL A 98 -5.44 -10.96 7.00
N ASP A 99 -5.32 -12.27 7.13
CA ASP A 99 -5.49 -12.90 8.43
C ASP A 99 -4.23 -12.71 9.30
N LEU A 100 -4.39 -13.00 10.59
CA LEU A 100 -3.30 -12.88 11.56
C LEU A 100 -2.14 -13.84 11.23
N GLU A 101 -2.41 -14.98 10.61
CA GLU A 101 -1.40 -15.98 10.26
C GLU A 101 -0.50 -15.48 9.13
N GLU A 102 -1.08 -14.94 8.05
CA GLU A 102 -0.37 -14.31 6.94
C GLU A 102 0.41 -13.08 7.40
N LEU A 103 -0.19 -12.26 8.26
CA LEU A 103 0.48 -11.10 8.85
C LEU A 103 1.69 -11.54 9.68
N THR A 104 1.52 -12.51 10.57
CA THR A 104 2.59 -13.04 11.42
C THR A 104 3.68 -13.71 10.60
N ALA A 105 3.31 -14.46 9.56
CA ALA A 105 4.25 -15.09 8.64
C ALA A 105 5.05 -14.04 7.84
N TYR A 106 4.41 -12.95 7.41
CA TYR A 106 5.07 -11.85 6.73
C TYR A 106 6.08 -11.15 7.65
N VAL A 107 5.65 -10.78 8.86
CA VAL A 107 6.47 -10.11 9.88
C VAL A 107 7.68 -10.97 10.26
N SER A 108 7.45 -12.26 10.54
CA SER A 108 8.52 -13.21 10.89
C SER A 108 9.52 -13.40 9.75
N ARG A 109 9.05 -13.48 8.49
CA ARG A 109 9.91 -13.65 7.31
C ARG A 109 10.81 -12.43 7.07
N HIS A 110 10.32 -11.24 7.42
CA HIS A 110 11.01 -9.98 7.19
C HIS A 110 11.70 -9.41 8.44
N ASN A 111 11.73 -10.16 9.56
CA ASN A 111 12.26 -9.70 10.86
C ASN A 111 11.71 -8.32 11.26
N ILE A 112 10.42 -8.09 11.04
CA ILE A 112 9.75 -6.86 11.44
C ILE A 112 9.42 -6.98 12.92
N ASP A 113 9.86 -6.02 13.74
CA ASP A 113 9.61 -6.04 15.18
C ASP A 113 8.26 -5.35 15.46
N LEU A 114 7.22 -6.12 15.76
CA LEU A 114 5.87 -5.62 16.07
C LEU A 114 5.74 -5.04 17.49
N THR A 115 6.79 -5.15 18.30
CA THR A 115 6.80 -4.76 19.73
C THR A 115 6.61 -3.25 19.97
N ILE A 116 6.53 -2.44 18.91
CA ILE A 116 6.34 -0.97 18.99
C ILE A 116 4.84 -0.56 18.91
N VAL A 117 3.92 -1.52 18.73
CA VAL A 117 2.46 -1.24 18.62
C VAL A 117 1.69 -1.60 19.90
N GLY A 118 2.38 -1.91 21.01
CA GLY A 118 1.80 -2.19 22.32
C GLY A 118 1.68 -0.97 23.22
#